data_AF-A0A5S9R7Q9-F1
#
_entry.id   AF-A0A5S9R7Q9-F1
#
_cell.length_a   1.000
_cell.length_b   1.000
_cell.length_c   1.000
_cell.angle_alpha   90.00
_cell.angle_beta   90.00
_cell.angle_gamma   90.00
#
_symmetry.space_group_name_H-M   'P 1'
#
loop_
_entity.id
_entity.type
_entity.pdbx_description
1 polymer ?
#
loop_
_entity_poly.entity_id
_entity_poly.type
_entity_poly.pdbx_seq_one_letter_code
_entity_poly.pdbx_strand_id
1 'polypeptide(L)'
;MRNLMGQVDGTANLHDEAAFDRNVWDDGAQQKWFAGGTVLVLRRIRAEMDTWDELDRTSKELTMGRRLDTGAPLTGERENDVPDLTASRNGIPVIPPNAHIALARHRNDEEQFLRRPYNYDDPPSDDETSDSGLIFASYQRDPRRQFIPVQQRLADADALNRWVTTIGSATFAILPGVAEGEHLGQRLLAT
;
A
#
# COMPACT_ATOMS: atom_id res chain seq x y z
N MET A 1 0.53 10.13 7.37
CA MET A 1 0.29 11.18 6.35
C MET A 1 -1.21 11.21 6.06
N ARG A 2 -1.75 12.21 5.35
CA ARG A 2 -3.07 12.11 4.71
C ARG A 2 -2.95 12.05 3.20
N ASN A 3 -3.75 11.20 2.57
CA ASN A 3 -3.89 11.17 1.11
C ASN A 3 -4.97 12.16 0.63
N LEU A 4 -5.09 12.35 -0.68
CA LEU A 4 -6.06 13.29 -1.27
C LEU A 4 -7.52 12.87 -1.09
N MET A 5 -7.79 11.58 -0.83
CA MET A 5 -9.12 11.11 -0.43
C MET A 5 -9.45 11.43 1.05
N GLY A 6 -8.56 12.14 1.75
CA GLY A 6 -8.73 12.58 3.14
C GLY A 6 -8.36 11.53 4.19
N GLN A 7 -7.89 10.35 3.79
CA GLN A 7 -7.65 9.22 4.68
C GLN A 7 -6.29 9.34 5.36
N VAL A 8 -6.18 8.89 6.61
CA VAL A 8 -4.86 8.67 7.26
C VAL A 8 -4.20 7.49 6.57
N ASP A 9 -3.01 7.72 6.01
CA ASP A 9 -2.23 6.73 5.28
C ASP A 9 -0.83 6.56 5.89
N GLY A 10 -0.45 5.29 6.08
CA GLY A 10 0.83 4.86 6.64
C GLY A 10 0.77 4.17 8.01
N THR A 11 -0.41 4.01 8.62
CA THR A 11 -0.58 3.48 9.98
C THR A 11 0.01 2.08 10.18
N ALA A 12 -0.46 1.09 9.41
CA ALA A 12 0.04 -0.27 9.47
C ALA A 12 1.14 -0.44 8.40
N ASN A 13 2.38 -0.13 8.78
CA ASN A 13 3.55 -0.22 7.91
C ASN A 13 4.71 -0.93 8.62
N LEU A 14 5.80 -1.19 7.89
CA LEU A 14 7.03 -1.72 8.47
C LEU A 14 7.78 -0.61 9.21
N HIS A 15 8.28 -0.89 10.41
CA HIS A 15 8.93 0.10 11.26
C HIS A 15 10.25 -0.37 11.89
N ASP A 16 10.40 -1.67 12.18
CA ASP A 16 11.60 -2.20 12.81
C ASP A 16 12.56 -2.89 11.82
N GLU A 17 13.84 -2.89 12.18
CA GLU A 17 14.94 -3.42 11.38
C GLU A 17 14.77 -4.90 11.05
N ALA A 18 14.27 -5.72 11.99
CA ALA A 18 14.05 -7.14 11.76
C ALA A 18 12.97 -7.39 10.70
N ALA A 19 11.94 -6.56 10.63
CA ALA A 19 10.92 -6.62 9.61
C ALA A 19 11.45 -6.14 8.25
N PHE A 20 12.31 -5.12 8.21
CA PHE A 20 13.01 -4.70 6.99
C PHE A 20 13.94 -5.81 6.46
N ASP A 21 14.73 -6.42 7.33
CA ASP A 21 15.64 -7.51 6.99
C ASP A 21 14.91 -8.80 6.61
N ARG A 22 13.63 -8.96 6.95
CA ARG A 22 12.82 -10.08 6.50
C ARG A 22 12.14 -9.80 5.17
N ASN A 23 11.57 -8.60 5.05
CA ASN A 23 10.57 -8.32 4.02
C ASN A 23 11.04 -7.34 2.94
N VAL A 24 12.08 -6.53 3.15
CA VAL A 24 12.45 -5.47 2.20
C VAL A 24 13.78 -5.75 1.51
N TRP A 25 14.84 -6.02 2.27
CA TRP A 25 16.18 -6.20 1.71
C TRP A 25 16.39 -7.63 1.20
N ASP A 26 16.96 -7.82 0.02
CA ASP A 26 17.35 -9.13 -0.50
C ASP A 26 18.63 -9.65 0.18
N ASP A 27 18.67 -10.94 0.52
CA ASP A 27 19.80 -11.57 1.21
C ASP A 27 20.90 -12.06 0.25
N GLY A 28 20.68 -11.94 -1.07
CA GLY A 28 21.60 -12.38 -2.11
C GLY A 28 21.66 -13.89 -2.32
N ALA A 29 20.78 -14.66 -1.67
CA ALA A 29 20.82 -16.13 -1.75
C ALA A 29 20.56 -16.65 -3.16
N GLN A 30 19.67 -15.98 -3.91
CA GLN A 30 19.38 -16.34 -5.31
C GLN A 30 20.31 -15.61 -6.29
N GLN A 31 20.62 -14.34 -6.03
CA GLN A 31 21.38 -13.46 -6.93
C GLN A 31 22.36 -12.63 -6.11
N LYS A 32 23.64 -13.05 -6.05
CA LYS A 32 24.65 -12.38 -5.21
C LYS A 32 24.83 -10.89 -5.49
N TRP A 33 24.66 -10.46 -6.74
CA TRP A 33 24.75 -9.04 -7.12
C TRP A 33 23.63 -8.18 -6.53
N PHE A 34 22.53 -8.80 -6.07
CA PHE A 34 21.36 -8.13 -5.52
C PHE A 34 21.31 -8.14 -3.99
N ALA A 35 22.32 -8.71 -3.31
CA ALA A 35 22.40 -8.70 -1.84
C ALA A 35 22.37 -7.26 -1.30
N GLY A 36 21.35 -6.95 -0.48
CA GLY A 36 21.06 -5.61 0.04
C GLY A 36 20.16 -4.74 -0.87
N GLY A 37 19.70 -5.27 -2.00
CA GLY A 37 18.74 -4.62 -2.90
C GLY A 37 17.29 -4.80 -2.44
N THR A 38 16.34 -4.25 -3.19
CA THR A 38 14.89 -4.46 -2.96
C THR A 38 14.10 -4.33 -4.26
N VAL A 39 12.91 -4.89 -4.34
CA VAL A 39 12.04 -4.74 -5.52
C VAL A 39 11.02 -3.64 -5.25
N LEU A 40 10.97 -2.64 -6.13
CA LEU A 40 9.94 -1.61 -6.15
C LEU A 40 8.81 -2.03 -7.08
N VAL A 41 7.57 -2.06 -6.57
CA VAL A 41 6.36 -2.02 -7.38
C VAL A 41 5.78 -0.61 -7.29
N LEU A 42 5.71 0.07 -8.42
CA LEU A 42 5.23 1.43 -8.56
C LEU A 42 3.92 1.44 -9.32
N ARG A 43 2.87 2.01 -8.73
CA ARG A 43 1.56 2.19 -9.36
C ARG A 43 1.14 3.65 -9.33
N ARG A 44 0.64 4.16 -10.47
CA ARG A 44 -0.11 5.41 -10.52
C ARG A 44 -1.59 5.03 -10.39
N ILE A 45 -2.18 5.42 -9.28
CA ILE A 45 -3.56 5.12 -8.92
C ILE A 45 -4.31 6.44 -8.90
N ARG A 46 -5.18 6.65 -9.87
CA ARG A 46 -6.07 7.81 -9.91
C ARG A 46 -7.19 7.63 -8.91
N ALA A 47 -7.55 8.70 -8.21
CA ALA A 47 -8.73 8.75 -7.35
C ALA A 47 -9.91 9.34 -8.14
N GLU A 48 -11.04 8.65 -8.15
CA GLU A 48 -12.26 9.12 -8.81
C GLU A 48 -13.00 10.08 -7.85
N MET A 49 -12.41 11.26 -7.62
CA MET A 49 -12.77 12.18 -6.54
C MET A 49 -14.21 12.69 -6.61
N ASP A 50 -14.73 12.96 -7.81
CA ASP A 50 -16.10 13.43 -8.02
C ASP A 50 -17.12 12.48 -7.37
N THR A 51 -17.00 11.19 -7.66
CA THR A 51 -17.90 10.16 -7.08
C THR A 51 -17.53 9.77 -5.65
N TRP A 52 -16.28 9.98 -5.24
CA TRP A 52 -15.89 9.79 -3.85
C TRP A 52 -16.54 10.84 -2.95
N ASP A 53 -16.62 12.10 -3.40
CA ASP A 53 -17.14 13.21 -2.61
C ASP A 53 -18.67 13.23 -2.46
N GLU A 54 -19.37 12.47 -3.29
CA GLU A 54 -20.80 12.18 -3.10
C GLU A 54 -21.08 11.28 -1.90
N LEU A 55 -20.10 10.51 -1.42
CA LEU A 55 -20.30 9.60 -0.29
C LEU A 55 -20.37 10.33 1.04
N ASP A 56 -21.32 9.89 1.88
CA ASP A 56 -21.32 10.26 3.28
C ASP A 56 -20.09 9.69 4.01
N ARG A 57 -19.74 10.33 5.14
CA ARG A 57 -18.59 9.95 5.94
C ARG A 57 -18.61 8.48 6.39
N THR A 58 -19.77 7.95 6.77
CA THR A 58 -19.90 6.56 7.23
C THR A 58 -19.58 5.60 6.10
N SER A 59 -20.07 5.89 4.90
CA SER A 59 -19.77 5.08 3.70
C SER A 59 -18.27 5.09 3.37
N LYS A 60 -17.61 6.25 3.42
CA LYS A 60 -16.14 6.35 3.24
C LYS A 60 -15.37 5.54 4.29
N GLU A 61 -15.78 5.65 5.56
CA GLU A 61 -15.16 4.94 6.68
C GLU A 61 -15.39 3.42 6.63
N LEU A 62 -16.56 2.96 6.18
CA LEU A 62 -16.87 1.54 5.97
C LEU A 62 -16.07 0.94 4.80
N THR A 63 -15.92 1.68 3.69
CA THR A 63 -15.08 1.28 2.55
C THR A 63 -13.64 1.06 3.00
N MET A 64 -13.11 1.93 3.85
CA MET A 64 -11.73 1.79 4.34
C MET A 64 -11.60 0.82 5.50
N GLY A 65 -12.58 0.74 6.39
CA GLY A 65 -12.51 0.06 7.69
C GLY A 65 -11.79 0.87 8.78
N ARG A 66 -11.56 2.17 8.55
CA ARG A 66 -10.94 3.12 9.49
C ARG A 66 -11.65 4.47 9.46
N ARG A 67 -11.60 5.19 10.58
CA ARG A 67 -12.16 6.53 10.75
C ARG A 67 -11.34 7.57 10.00
N LEU A 68 -12.01 8.53 9.36
CA LEU A 68 -11.33 9.57 8.59
C LEU A 68 -10.60 10.57 9.50
N ASP A 69 -11.17 10.93 10.65
CA ASP A 69 -10.59 11.94 11.55
C ASP A 69 -9.32 11.48 12.29
N THR A 70 -9.34 10.25 12.78
CA THR A 70 -8.35 9.70 13.71
C THR A 70 -7.50 8.61 13.11
N GLY A 71 -7.93 8.02 11.99
CA GLY A 71 -7.31 6.83 11.42
C GLY A 71 -7.54 5.55 12.24
N ALA A 72 -8.26 5.61 13.37
CA ALA A 72 -8.55 4.43 14.18
C ALA A 72 -9.37 3.39 13.40
N PRO A 73 -9.20 2.08 13.65
CA PRO A 73 -10.14 1.10 13.11
C PRO A 73 -11.56 1.37 13.63
N LEU A 74 -12.58 0.95 12.88
CA LEU A 74 -13.98 1.12 13.31
C LEU A 74 -14.29 0.43 14.67
N THR A 75 -13.45 -0.52 15.06
CA THR A 75 -13.50 -1.29 16.30
C THR A 75 -12.62 -0.73 17.42
N GLY A 76 -11.90 0.37 17.19
CA GLY A 76 -11.00 1.00 18.16
C GLY A 76 -11.20 2.51 18.29
N GLU A 77 -10.29 3.14 19.05
CA GLU A 77 -10.33 4.56 19.39
C GLU A 77 -9.10 5.32 18.87
N ARG A 78 -7.95 4.66 18.73
CA ARG A 78 -6.68 5.27 18.33
C ARG A 78 -6.18 4.71 17.01
N GLU A 79 -5.37 5.49 16.29
CA GLU A 79 -4.80 5.12 14.99
C GLU A 79 -4.12 3.74 15.03
N ASN A 80 -3.30 3.51 16.05
CA ASN A 80 -2.49 2.29 16.21
C ASN A 80 -3.23 1.12 16.87
N ASP A 81 -4.53 1.25 17.14
CA ASP A 81 -5.30 0.11 17.65
C ASP A 81 -5.37 -0.99 16.58
N VAL A 82 -5.28 -2.24 17.03
CA VAL A 82 -5.38 -3.41 16.15
C VAL A 82 -6.83 -3.58 15.70
N PRO A 83 -7.13 -3.64 14.39
CA PRO A 83 -8.49 -3.85 13.92
C PRO A 83 -9.01 -5.23 14.33
N ASP A 84 -10.10 -5.28 15.12
CA ASP A 84 -10.82 -6.51 15.38
C ASP A 84 -11.77 -6.83 14.20
N LEU A 85 -11.41 -7.84 13.41
CA LEU A 85 -12.20 -8.27 12.24
C LEU A 85 -13.24 -9.34 12.58
N THR A 86 -13.37 -9.72 13.86
CA THR A 86 -14.38 -10.63 14.37
C THR A 86 -15.54 -9.90 15.06
N ALA A 87 -15.33 -8.63 15.42
CA ALA A 87 -16.35 -7.79 16.03
C ALA A 87 -17.60 -7.68 15.15
N SER A 88 -18.75 -7.89 15.76
CA SER A 88 -20.05 -7.74 15.10
C SER A 88 -21.06 -7.03 16.01
N ARG A 89 -22.03 -6.37 15.39
CA ARG A 89 -23.21 -5.80 16.07
C ARG A 89 -24.44 -6.37 15.39
N ASN A 90 -25.29 -7.05 16.14
CA ASN A 90 -26.49 -7.71 15.61
C ASN A 90 -26.19 -8.67 14.44
N GLY A 91 -25.06 -9.39 14.50
CA GLY A 91 -24.64 -10.33 13.45
C GLY A 91 -24.00 -9.69 12.21
N ILE A 92 -23.89 -8.36 12.16
CA ILE A 92 -23.24 -7.63 11.06
C ILE A 92 -21.80 -7.29 11.49
N PRO A 93 -20.77 -7.64 10.69
CA PRO A 93 -19.40 -7.24 10.97
C PRO A 93 -19.25 -5.72 11.12
N VAL A 94 -18.53 -5.27 12.16
CA VAL A 94 -18.27 -3.83 12.37
C VAL A 94 -17.33 -3.29 11.31
N ILE A 95 -16.32 -4.08 10.91
CA ILE A 95 -15.49 -3.82 9.73
C ILE A 95 -16.00 -4.77 8.63
N PRO A 96 -16.54 -4.24 7.51
CA PRO A 96 -17.00 -5.08 6.40
C PRO A 96 -15.89 -6.02 5.89
N PRO A 97 -16.21 -7.29 5.54
CA PRO A 97 -15.20 -8.22 5.01
C PRO A 97 -14.50 -7.74 3.73
N ASN A 98 -15.16 -6.86 2.96
CA ASN A 98 -14.65 -6.23 1.76
C ASN A 98 -14.07 -4.82 1.98
N ALA A 99 -13.94 -4.37 3.23
CA ALA A 99 -13.25 -3.12 3.54
C ALA A 99 -11.76 -3.24 3.17
N HIS A 100 -11.18 -2.14 2.70
CA HIS A 100 -9.81 -2.11 2.20
C HIS A 100 -8.81 -2.74 3.20
N ILE A 101 -8.84 -2.34 4.48
CA ILE A 101 -7.91 -2.88 5.48
C ILE A 101 -8.14 -4.38 5.78
N ALA A 102 -9.36 -4.89 5.60
CA ALA A 102 -9.68 -6.29 5.89
C ALA A 102 -9.06 -7.23 4.83
N LEU A 103 -8.97 -6.74 3.59
CA LEU A 103 -8.35 -7.45 2.46
C LEU A 103 -6.85 -7.18 2.36
N ALA A 104 -6.42 -5.94 2.63
CA ALA A 104 -5.02 -5.49 2.51
C ALA A 104 -4.11 -5.99 3.64
N ARG A 105 -4.66 -6.39 4.80
CA ARG A 105 -3.86 -6.95 5.91
C ARG A 105 -3.04 -8.14 5.43
N HIS A 106 -1.82 -8.26 5.94
CA HIS A 106 -1.00 -9.45 5.73
C HIS A 106 -1.66 -10.67 6.39
N ARG A 107 -1.51 -11.85 5.78
CA ARG A 107 -1.99 -13.13 6.35
C ARG A 107 -0.93 -13.85 7.17
N ASN A 108 0.33 -13.48 6.99
CA ASN A 108 1.50 -13.98 7.72
C ASN A 108 2.62 -12.92 7.64
N ASP A 109 3.68 -13.10 8.44
CA ASP A 109 4.79 -12.13 8.56
C ASP A 109 5.63 -11.97 7.27
N GLU A 110 5.47 -12.87 6.31
CA GLU A 110 6.17 -12.85 5.01
C GLU A 110 5.32 -12.20 3.90
N GLU A 111 4.08 -11.79 4.20
CA GLU A 111 3.17 -11.12 3.27
C GLU A 111 3.07 -9.61 3.58
N GLN A 112 4.19 -9.01 3.99
CA GLN A 112 4.26 -7.59 4.32
C GLN A 112 5.19 -6.86 3.36
N PHE A 113 4.96 -5.58 3.11
CA PHE A 113 5.84 -4.75 2.28
C PHE A 113 5.82 -3.31 2.79
N LEU A 114 6.92 -2.58 2.56
CA LEU A 114 7.00 -1.18 2.94
C LEU A 114 6.22 -0.34 1.94
N ARG A 115 5.18 0.36 2.40
CA ARG A 115 4.49 1.36 1.60
C ARG A 115 5.14 2.72 1.82
N ARG A 116 5.48 3.43 0.75
CA ARG A 116 6.01 4.80 0.82
C ARG A 116 5.41 5.66 -0.30
N PRO A 117 4.10 5.89 -0.26
CA PRO A 117 3.38 6.53 -1.34
C PRO A 117 3.60 8.05 -1.34
N TYR A 118 3.20 8.67 -2.46
CA TYR A 118 3.13 10.12 -2.63
C TYR A 118 1.79 10.48 -3.25
N ASN A 119 1.22 11.61 -2.85
CA ASN A 119 0.07 12.18 -3.56
C ASN A 119 0.55 12.79 -4.89
N TYR A 120 -0.28 12.73 -5.91
CA TYR A 120 -0.10 13.53 -7.12
C TYR A 120 -1.39 14.32 -7.40
N ASP A 121 -1.24 15.50 -7.97
CA ASP A 121 -2.33 16.40 -8.35
C ASP A 121 -1.87 17.14 -9.60
N ASP A 122 -2.25 16.61 -10.76
CA ASP A 122 -1.85 17.11 -12.07
C ASP A 122 -3.02 17.86 -12.72
N PRO A 123 -2.77 18.75 -13.71
CA PRO A 123 -3.85 19.42 -14.44
C PRO A 123 -4.79 18.39 -15.09
N PRO A 124 -6.11 18.48 -14.87
CA PRO A 124 -7.05 17.55 -15.51
C PRO A 124 -7.13 17.78 -17.02
N SER A 125 -7.63 16.76 -17.75
CA SER A 125 -8.05 16.93 -19.14
C SER A 125 -9.32 17.79 -19.24
N ASP A 126 -9.64 18.26 -20.44
CA ASP A 126 -10.79 19.15 -20.69
C ASP A 126 -12.16 18.58 -20.23
N ASP A 127 -12.25 17.26 -20.06
CA ASP A 127 -13.45 16.49 -19.69
C ASP A 127 -13.45 15.92 -18.26
N GLU A 128 -12.38 16.15 -17.48
CA GLU A 128 -12.27 15.69 -16.08
C GLU A 128 -12.21 16.87 -15.10
N THR A 129 -12.78 16.72 -13.90
CA THR A 129 -12.69 17.75 -12.85
C THR A 129 -11.35 17.72 -12.12
N SER A 130 -10.68 16.55 -12.08
CA SER A 130 -9.42 16.33 -11.37
C SER A 130 -8.60 15.18 -11.99
N ASP A 131 -7.28 15.36 -12.16
CA ASP A 131 -6.33 14.24 -12.29
C ASP A 131 -5.46 14.18 -11.03
N SER A 132 -6.03 13.58 -9.98
CA SER A 132 -5.38 13.47 -8.68
C SER A 132 -5.41 12.03 -8.18
N GLY A 133 -4.46 11.68 -7.33
CA GLY A 133 -4.43 10.34 -6.76
C GLY A 133 -3.16 10.03 -6.00
N LEU A 134 -2.73 8.77 -6.09
CA LEU A 134 -1.61 8.22 -5.35
C LEU A 134 -0.58 7.61 -6.30
N ILE A 135 0.66 8.05 -6.17
CA ILE A 135 1.83 7.31 -6.61
C ILE A 135 2.16 6.29 -5.52
N PHE A 136 1.59 5.11 -5.66
CA PHE A 136 1.79 4.01 -4.74
C PHE A 136 3.13 3.34 -5.01
N ALA A 137 4.12 3.60 -4.16
CA ALA A 137 5.41 2.91 -4.16
C ALA A 137 5.45 1.89 -3.02
N SER A 138 5.69 0.63 -3.37
CA SER A 138 5.88 -0.47 -2.41
C SER A 138 7.22 -1.16 -2.62
N TYR A 139 7.92 -1.41 -1.51
CA TYR A 139 9.25 -2.01 -1.50
C TYR A 139 9.18 -3.34 -0.75
N GLN A 140 9.70 -4.38 -1.40
CA GLN A 140 9.66 -5.75 -0.90
C GLN A 140 10.79 -6.59 -1.50
N ARG A 141 11.17 -7.65 -0.81
CA ARG A 141 12.14 -8.64 -1.29
C ARG A 141 11.59 -9.44 -2.48
N ASP A 142 10.41 -10.04 -2.32
CA ASP A 142 9.76 -10.89 -3.32
C ASP A 142 8.28 -10.50 -3.52
N PRO A 143 7.96 -9.76 -4.59
CA PRO A 143 6.59 -9.38 -4.90
C PRO A 143 5.61 -10.56 -5.02
N ARG A 144 6.07 -11.76 -5.37
CA ARG A 144 5.20 -12.94 -5.53
C ARG A 144 4.63 -13.43 -4.21
N ARG A 145 5.36 -13.22 -3.11
CA ARG A 145 4.94 -13.60 -1.75
C ARG A 145 4.28 -12.44 -1.02
N GLN A 146 4.62 -11.21 -1.40
CA GLN A 146 4.30 -10.02 -0.63
C GLN A 146 3.23 -9.15 -1.31
N PHE A 147 3.54 -8.58 -2.46
CA PHE A 147 2.64 -7.63 -3.14
C PHE A 147 1.50 -8.32 -3.89
N ILE A 148 1.81 -9.32 -4.71
CA ILE A 148 0.85 -9.96 -5.64
C ILE A 148 -0.32 -10.62 -4.90
N PRO A 149 -0.12 -11.39 -3.82
CA PRO A 149 -1.24 -12.01 -3.10
C PRO A 149 -2.18 -10.98 -2.47
N VAL A 150 -1.64 -9.87 -1.95
CA VAL A 150 -2.43 -8.76 -1.42
C VAL A 150 -3.23 -8.10 -2.54
N GLN A 151 -2.56 -7.75 -3.64
CA GLN A 151 -3.20 -7.10 -4.78
C GLN A 151 -4.29 -7.96 -5.43
N GLN A 152 -4.12 -9.29 -5.47
CA GLN A 152 -5.14 -10.20 -5.99
C GLN A 152 -6.41 -10.16 -5.12
N ARG A 153 -6.26 -10.24 -3.79
CA ARG A 153 -7.41 -10.10 -2.88
C ARG A 153 -8.14 -8.78 -3.04
N LEU A 154 -7.38 -7.69 -3.23
CA LEU A 154 -7.97 -6.37 -3.47
C LEU A 154 -8.72 -6.34 -4.80
N ALA A 155 -8.14 -6.86 -5.87
CA ALA A 155 -8.79 -6.94 -7.17
C ALA A 155 -10.10 -7.75 -7.13
N ASP A 156 -10.13 -8.84 -6.36
CA ASP A 156 -11.27 -9.74 -6.30
C ASP A 156 -12.49 -9.14 -5.59
N ALA A 157 -12.30 -8.28 -4.58
CA ALA A 157 -13.40 -7.91 -3.68
C ALA A 157 -13.35 -6.52 -3.04
N ASP A 158 -12.31 -5.72 -3.21
CA ASP A 158 -12.17 -4.45 -2.46
C ASP A 158 -13.25 -3.42 -2.82
N ALA A 159 -13.94 -2.93 -1.79
CA ALA A 159 -14.92 -1.86 -1.92
C ALA A 159 -14.30 -0.58 -2.51
N LEU A 160 -13.02 -0.31 -2.22
CA LEU A 160 -12.34 0.91 -2.67
C LEU A 160 -12.17 0.96 -4.19
N ASN A 161 -12.16 -0.17 -4.90
CA ASN A 161 -11.96 -0.26 -6.35
C ASN A 161 -12.98 0.55 -7.17
N ARG A 162 -14.11 0.96 -6.59
CA ARG A 162 -15.08 1.84 -7.26
C ARG A 162 -14.59 3.28 -7.40
N TRP A 163 -13.65 3.70 -6.55
CA TRP A 163 -13.18 5.09 -6.45
C TRP A 163 -11.68 5.23 -6.71
N VAL A 164 -11.03 4.16 -7.15
CA VAL A 164 -9.63 4.18 -7.54
C VAL A 164 -9.39 3.38 -8.81
N THR A 165 -8.56 3.92 -9.70
CA THR A 165 -8.22 3.28 -10.98
C THR A 165 -6.70 3.22 -11.12
N THR A 166 -6.14 2.02 -11.31
CA THR A 166 -4.71 1.91 -11.63
C THR A 166 -4.49 2.24 -13.10
N ILE A 167 -3.86 3.38 -13.37
CA ILE A 167 -3.60 3.89 -14.73
C ILE A 167 -2.13 3.77 -15.14
N GLY A 168 -1.26 3.33 -14.23
CA GLY A 168 0.13 3.04 -14.53
C GLY A 168 0.70 2.00 -13.58
N SER A 169 1.57 1.12 -14.08
CA SER A 169 2.24 0.10 -13.27
C SER A 169 3.63 -0.18 -13.82
N ALA A 170 4.62 -0.23 -12.94
CA ALA A 170 5.99 -0.61 -13.26
C ALA A 170 6.61 -1.41 -12.10
N THR A 171 7.63 -2.20 -12.41
CA THR A 171 8.37 -2.99 -11.41
C THR A 171 9.86 -2.89 -11.69
N PHE A 172 10.64 -2.62 -10.65
CA PHE A 172 12.08 -2.38 -10.74
C PHE A 172 12.84 -3.14 -9.67
N ALA A 173 14.00 -3.68 -10.04
CA ALA A 173 15.01 -4.08 -9.06
C ALA A 173 15.80 -2.83 -8.64
N ILE A 174 15.69 -2.45 -7.37
CA ILE A 174 16.46 -1.36 -6.77
C ILE A 174 17.76 -1.96 -6.24
N LEU A 175 18.87 -1.54 -6.84
CA LEU A 175 20.19 -2.08 -6.58
C LEU A 175 20.64 -1.74 -5.14
N PRO A 176 21.51 -2.57 -4.53
CA PRO A 176 22.05 -2.28 -3.21
C PRO A 176 22.83 -0.96 -3.17
N GLY A 177 23.02 -0.44 -1.95
CA GLY A 177 23.88 0.71 -1.71
C GLY A 177 25.33 0.48 -2.17
N VAL A 178 26.06 1.58 -2.32
CA VAL A 178 27.45 1.57 -2.79
C VAL A 178 28.42 1.81 -1.63
N ALA A 179 29.55 1.10 -1.62
CA ALA A 179 30.66 1.44 -0.75
C ALA A 179 31.49 2.59 -1.35
N GLU A 180 32.34 3.23 -0.52
CA GLU A 180 33.28 4.23 -1.00
C GLU A 180 34.20 3.62 -2.08
N GLY A 181 34.29 4.29 -3.23
CA GLY A 181 35.05 3.82 -4.39
C GLY A 181 34.30 2.86 -5.34
N GLU A 182 33.06 2.47 -5.02
CA GLU A 182 32.18 1.70 -5.92
C GLU A 182 31.16 2.61 -6.65
N HIS A 183 30.57 2.10 -7.73
CA HIS A 183 29.44 2.74 -8.42
C HIS A 183 28.16 1.87 -8.36
N LEU A 184 27.01 2.52 -8.52
CA LEU A 184 25.71 1.85 -8.48
C LEU A 184 25.64 0.79 -9.58
N GLY A 185 25.32 -0.45 -9.19
CA GLY A 185 25.24 -1.57 -10.12
C GLY A 185 26.57 -2.19 -10.52
N GLN A 186 27.70 -1.78 -9.94
CA GLN A 186 29.01 -2.37 -10.22
C GLN A 186 29.01 -3.91 -10.17
N ARG A 187 28.36 -4.52 -9.17
CA ARG A 187 28.30 -6.00 -9.02
C ARG A 187 27.44 -6.68 -10.10
N LEU A 188 26.45 -5.99 -10.64
CA LEU A 188 25.57 -6.50 -11.70
C LEU A 188 26.24 -6.36 -13.08
N LEU A 189 26.98 -5.26 -13.29
CA LEU A 189 27.58 -4.89 -14.57
C LEU A 189 29.01 -5.41 -14.74
N ALA A 190 29.64 -5.93 -13.69
CA ALA A 190 30.95 -6.55 -13.77
C ALA A 190 30.88 -7.81 -14.65
N THR A 191 31.48 -7.72 -15.85
CA THR A 191 31.67 -8.84 -16.78
C THR A 191 32.74 -9.81 -16.31
#